data_AF-A0A957GEG5-F1
#
_entry.id   AF-A0A957GEG5-F1
#
_cell.length_a   1.000
_cell.length_b   1.000
_cell.length_c   1.000
_cell.angle_alpha   90.00
_cell.angle_beta   90.00
_cell.angle_gamma   90.00
#
_symmetry.space_group_name_H-M   'P 1'
#
loop_
_entity.id
_entity.type
_entity.pdbx_description
1 polymer ?
#
loop_
_entity_poly.entity_id
_entity_poly.type
_entity_poly.pdbx_seq_one_letter_code
_entity_poly.pdbx_strand_id
1 'polypeptide(L)' 'MKKSHPYKLSYVVQGSPIKGSIVQVDKAPQVGETVQFNGRLFQILEVTELMAPVGDFGFLHATCQYLGDSR' A
#
# COMPACT_ATOMS: atom_id res chain seq x y z
N MET A 1 -9.22 -8.53 -21.36
CA MET A 1 -7.90 -8.39 -20.68
C MET A 1 -7.91 -7.08 -19.89
N LYS A 2 -8.00 -7.11 -18.56
CA LYS A 2 -7.97 -5.88 -17.75
C LYS A 2 -6.52 -5.37 -17.72
N LYS A 3 -6.26 -4.20 -18.31
CA LYS A 3 -4.96 -3.52 -18.21
C LYS A 3 -4.73 -3.16 -16.74
N SER A 4 -3.72 -3.77 -16.10
CA SER A 4 -3.25 -3.36 -14.77
C SER A 4 -2.41 -2.11 -14.97
N HIS A 5 -2.89 -0.97 -14.49
CA HIS A 5 -2.13 0.28 -14.51
C HIS A 5 -1.33 0.36 -13.20
N PRO A 6 -0.06 0.79 -13.21
CA PRO A 6 0.73 0.92 -11.99
C PRO A 6 0.15 1.98 -11.05
N TYR A 7 0.10 1.70 -9.76
CA TYR A 7 -0.40 2.62 -8.72
C TYR A 7 0.76 3.18 -7.89
N LYS A 8 0.67 4.47 -7.51
CA LYS A 8 1.50 5.03 -6.44
C LYS A 8 0.74 4.85 -5.13
N LEU A 9 1.29 4.03 -4.24
CA LEU A 9 0.66 3.66 -2.98
C LEU A 9 1.44 4.24 -1.81
N SER A 10 0.76 5.02 -0.98
CA SER A 10 1.30 5.54 0.27
C SER A 10 0.83 4.67 1.43
N TYR A 11 1.76 3.98 2.09
CA TYR A 11 1.44 3.14 3.25
C TYR A 11 1.53 3.93 4.54
N VAL A 12 0.49 3.96 5.36
CA VAL A 12 0.57 4.47 6.74
C VAL A 12 0.45 3.32 7.72
N VAL A 13 1.41 3.20 8.63
CA VAL A 13 1.44 2.14 9.63
C VAL A 13 0.83 2.64 10.93
N GLN A 14 -0.24 1.99 11.39
CA GLN A 14 -0.91 2.35 12.64
C GLN A 14 0.03 2.22 13.84
N GLY A 15 0.09 3.25 14.69
CA GLY A 15 0.89 3.25 15.92
C GLY A 15 2.40 3.42 15.73
N SER A 16 2.88 3.73 14.51
CA SER A 16 4.30 3.96 14.24
C SER A 16 4.57 5.41 13.81
N PRO A 17 5.59 6.10 14.36
CA PRO A 17 6.02 7.42 13.88
C PRO A 17 6.75 7.36 12.52
N ILE A 18 6.89 6.15 11.94
CA ILE A 18 7.49 5.95 10.63
C ILE A 18 6.60 6.62 9.59
N LYS A 19 7.12 7.71 9.02
CA LYS A 19 6.52 8.37 7.85
C LYS A 19 6.38 7.31 6.77
N GLY A 20 5.14 7.08 6.35
CA GLY A 20 4.78 6.08 5.38
C GLY A 20 5.74 5.99 4.19
N SER A 21 6.06 4.77 3.77
CA SER A 21 6.83 4.57 2.54
C SER A 21 5.88 4.66 1.35
N ILE A 22 6.23 5.47 0.35
CA ILE A 22 5.54 5.46 -0.95
C ILE A 22 6.17 4.33 -1.77
N VAL A 23 5.38 3.32 -2.09
CA VAL A 23 5.79 2.17 -2.88
C VAL A 23 4.96 2.16 -4.16
N GLN A 24 5.61 1.93 -5.30
CA GLN A 24 4.89 1.68 -6.54
C GLN A 24 4.46 0.22 -6.56
N VAL A 25 3.19 -0.04 -6.84
CA VAL A 25 2.62 -1.38 -6.90
C VAL A 25 1.90 -1.58 -8.23
N ASP A 26 2.05 -2.75 -8.84
CA ASP A 26 1.45 -3.05 -10.15
C ASP A 26 -0.05 -3.34 -10.06
N LYS A 27 -0.54 -3.62 -8.85
CA LYS A 27 -1.95 -3.87 -8.52
C LYS A 27 -2.32 -3.13 -7.25
N ALA A 28 -3.57 -2.67 -7.16
CA ALA A 28 -4.11 -2.15 -5.92
C ALA A 28 -4.07 -3.25 -4.84
N PRO A 29 -3.55 -2.96 -3.63
CA PRO A 29 -3.59 -3.92 -2.53
C PRO A 29 -5.03 -4.16 -2.10
N GLN A 30 -5.28 -5.30 -1.46
CA GLN A 30 -6.59 -5.63 -0.89
C GLN A 30 -6.56 -5.63 0.63
N VAL A 31 -7.67 -5.25 1.26
CA VAL A 31 -7.84 -5.40 2.71
C VAL A 31 -7.66 -6.87 3.09
N GLY A 32 -6.86 -7.13 4.12
CA GLY A 32 -6.46 -8.47 4.56
C GLY A 32 -5.21 -9.02 3.87
N GLU A 33 -4.75 -8.41 2.77
CA GLU A 33 -3.50 -8.81 2.11
C GLU A 33 -2.29 -8.54 3.02
N THR A 34 -1.28 -9.41 2.96
CA THR A 34 0.01 -9.18 3.61
C THR A 34 1.01 -8.64 2.61
N VAL A 35 1.64 -7.51 2.93
CA VAL A 35 2.66 -6.86 2.11
C VAL A 35 3.98 -6.80 2.85
N GLN A 36 5.08 -6.90 2.10
CA GLN A 36 6.42 -6.79 2.63
C GLN A 36 7.11 -5.55 2.07
N PHE A 37 7.64 -4.71 2.95
CA PHE A 37 8.50 -3.60 2.55
C PHE A 37 9.52 -3.31 3.66
N ASN A 38 10.72 -2.87 3.27
CA ASN A 38 11.83 -2.58 4.18
C ASN A 38 12.15 -3.71 5.17
N GLY A 39 12.09 -4.97 4.73
CA GLY A 39 12.39 -6.14 5.57
C GLY A 39 11.33 -6.42 6.66
N ARG A 40 10.12 -5.87 6.51
CA ARG A 40 9.01 -5.99 7.48
C ARG A 40 7.73 -6.43 6.79
N LEU A 41 6.90 -7.15 7.53
CA LEU A 41 5.59 -7.63 7.11
C LEU A 41 4.49 -6.77 7.71
N PHE A 42 3.49 -6.47 6.88
CA PHE A 42 2.35 -5.67 7.26
C PHE A 42 1.05 -6.25 6.69
N GLN A 43 -0.03 -6.17 7.45
CA GLN A 43 -1.38 -6.48 6.98
C GLN A 43 -2.10 -5.20 6.57
N ILE A 44 -2.71 -5.21 5.38
CA ILE A 44 -3.58 -4.11 4.93
C ILE A 44 -4.88 -4.16 5.73
N LEU A 45 -5.21 -3.08 6.42
CA LEU A 45 -6.47 -2.91 7.15
C LEU A 45 -7.50 -2.12 6.35
N GLU A 46 -7.04 -1.14 5.58
CA GLU A 46 -7.89 -0.25 4.81
C GLU A 46 -7.16 0.18 3.53
N VAL A 47 -7.91 0.37 2.44
CA VAL A 47 -7.41 0.93 1.19
C VAL A 47 -8.37 2.02 0.72
N THR A 48 -7.86 3.23 0.58
CA THR A 48 -8.64 4.42 0.23
C THR A 48 -8.03 5.09 -0.98
N GLU A 49 -8.84 5.36 -1.99
CA GLU A 49 -8.43 6.16 -3.15
C GLU A 49 -8.40 7.63 -2.73
N LEU A 50 -7.22 8.26 -2.77
CA LEU A 50 -7.04 9.65 -2.34
C LEU A 50 -7.57 10.63 -3.37
N MET A 51 -7.45 10.28 -4.65
CA MET A 51 -7.94 11.07 -5.76
C MET A 51 -8.12 10.16 -6.97
N ALA A 52 -8.99 10.60 -7.88
CA ALA A 52 -9.17 9.92 -9.17
C ALA A 52 -7.83 9.76 -9.89
N PRO A 53 -7.64 8.69 -10.68
CA PRO A 53 -6.40 8.47 -11.40
C PRO A 53 -6.09 9.64 -12.33
N VAL A 54 -4.83 10.07 -12.34
CA VAL A 54 -4.34 11.14 -13.22
C VAL A 54 -3.28 10.56 -14.14
N GLY A 55 -3.56 10.55 -15.45
CA GLY A 55 -2.71 9.85 -16.43
C GLY A 55 -2.79 8.34 -16.24
N ASP A 56 -1.64 7.67 -16.21
CA ASP A 56 -1.54 6.20 -16.10
C ASP A 56 -1.45 5.69 -14.64
N PHE A 57 -1.61 6.56 -13.63
CA PHE A 57 -1.41 6.20 -12.23
C PHE A 57 -2.61 6.57 -11.35
N GLY A 58 -3.04 5.63 -10.51
CA GLY A 58 -3.95 5.90 -9.40
C GLY A 58 -3.19 6.18 -8.10
N PHE A 59 -3.79 7.00 -7.23
CA PHE A 59 -3.24 7.36 -5.92
C PHE A 59 -4.02 6.67 -4.82
N LEU A 60 -3.39 5.66 -4.22
CA LEU A 60 -3.98 4.88 -3.17
C LEU A 60 -3.29 5.17 -1.83
N HIS A 61 -4.06 5.15 -0.76
CA HIS A 61 -3.61 5.18 0.61
C HIS A 61 -3.97 3.85 1.26
N ALA A 62 -3.01 3.17 1.87
CA ALA A 62 -3.29 1.94 2.61
C ALA A 62 -2.88 2.08 4.08
N THR A 63 -3.83 1.86 4.97
CA THR A 63 -3.57 1.75 6.41
C THR A 63 -3.15 0.32 6.70
N CYS A 64 -2.02 0.16 7.40
CA CYS A 64 -1.44 -1.15 7.66
C CYS A 64 -1.15 -1.39 9.13
N GLN A 65 -1.24 -2.66 9.54
CA GLN A 65 -0.77 -3.15 10.82
C GLN A 65 0.57 -3.86 10.65
N TYR A 66 1.54 -3.57 11.51
CA TYR A 66 2.79 -4.31 11.54
C TYR A 66 2.58 -5.73 12.08
N LEU A 67 3.08 -6.74 11.35
CA LEU A 67 2.99 -8.15 11.73
C LEU A 67 4.32 -8.70 12.28
N GLY A 68 5.46 -8.14 11.86
CA GLY A 68 6.78 -8.62 12.26
C GLY A 68 7.86 -8.34 11.22
N ASP A 69 9.11 -8.71 11.52
CA ASP A 69 10.20 -8.63 10.56
C ASP A 69 10.12 -9.81 9.58
N SER A 70 10.37 -9.57 8.29
CA SER A 70 10.48 -10.64 7.30
C SER A 70 11.84 -11.32 7.47
N ARG A 71 11.84 -12.57 7.93
CA ARG A 71 13.04 -13.40 8.03
C ARG A 71 13.46 -13.97 6.69
#